data_AF-A0A7C1B5X6-F1
#
_entry.id   AF-A0A7C1B5X6-F1
#
_cell.length_a   1.000
_cell.length_b   1.000
_cell.length_c   1.000
_cell.angle_alpha   90.00
_cell.angle_beta   90.00
_cell.angle_gamma   90.00
#
_symmetry.space_group_name_H-M   'P 1'
#
loop_
_entity.id
_entity.type
_entity.pdbx_description
1 polymer ?
#
loop_
_entity_poly.entity_id
_entity_poly.type
_entity_poly.pdbx_seq_one_letter_code
_entity_poly.pdbx_strand_id
1 'polypeptide(L)'
;MKKIALLLILGILVSGCISMEKEKTETPTKNKTVITKQEFAIYKEYPVDVTPSVKSYNFKPENMGDFYLSDAQKKILEENGFVVTPGYYKQFYEVYKHCRESNIPIFVTTDSMLHTYHIMYDYTLRILEAEIFVKDLETLTQSMIDASMDEYNSSEGKIKEAARKNIA
;
A
#
# COMPACT_ATOMS: atom_id res chain seq x y z
N MET A 1 29.66 -37.24 37.35
CA MET A 1 28.39 -36.81 36.70
C MET A 1 28.57 -35.98 35.40
N LYS A 2 29.76 -35.93 34.77
CA LYS A 2 29.95 -35.30 33.44
C LYS A 2 30.15 -36.29 32.28
N LYS A 3 30.35 -37.59 32.56
CA LYS A 3 30.53 -38.64 31.53
C LYS A 3 29.25 -39.42 31.20
N ILE A 4 28.21 -39.33 32.05
CA ILE A 4 26.90 -39.98 31.82
C ILE A 4 26.03 -39.14 30.86
N ALA A 5 26.17 -37.81 30.89
CA ALA A 5 25.45 -36.92 29.98
C ALA A 5 25.93 -37.01 28.52
N LEU A 6 27.17 -37.48 28.28
CA LEU A 6 27.73 -37.57 26.92
C LEU A 6 27.36 -38.87 26.19
N LEU A 7 26.98 -39.92 26.93
CA LEU A 7 26.55 -41.21 26.36
C LEU A 7 25.05 -41.26 26.04
N LEU A 8 24.24 -40.41 26.67
CA LEU A 8 22.80 -40.30 26.39
C LEU A 8 22.48 -39.48 25.12
N ILE A 9 23.41 -38.65 24.66
CA ILE A 9 23.23 -37.83 23.45
C ILE A 9 23.63 -38.60 22.17
N LEU A 10 24.40 -39.69 22.28
CA LEU A 10 24.83 -40.51 21.14
C LEU A 10 23.87 -41.67 20.80
N GLY A 11 22.94 -42.02 21.69
CA GLY A 11 22.03 -43.17 21.53
C GLY A 11 20.74 -42.89 20.74
N ILE A 12 20.43 -41.64 20.44
CA ILE A 12 19.17 -41.25 19.78
C ILE A 12 19.29 -41.27 18.24
N LEU A 13 20.51 -41.42 17.70
CA LEU A 13 20.76 -41.35 16.25
C LEU A 13 20.66 -42.69 15.48
N VAL A 14 20.34 -43.82 16.12
CA VAL A 14 20.45 -45.15 15.45
C VAL A 14 19.24 -46.07 15.60
N SER A 15 18.04 -45.59 15.95
CA SER A 15 16.86 -46.46 15.95
C SER A 15 15.60 -45.81 15.37
N GLY A 16 15.77 -45.19 14.19
CA GLY A 16 14.66 -44.91 13.30
C GLY A 16 14.48 -46.05 12.31
N CYS A 17 13.60 -47.02 12.63
CA CYS A 17 12.83 -47.84 11.67
C CYS A 17 11.81 -48.69 12.46
N ILE A 18 10.66 -48.10 12.80
CA ILE A 18 9.44 -48.88 13.04
C ILE A 18 8.73 -48.96 11.70
N SER A 19 8.61 -50.18 11.18
CA SER A 19 7.80 -50.49 10.01
C SER A 19 6.33 -50.45 10.43
N MET A 20 5.60 -49.42 10.00
CA MET A 20 4.14 -49.40 10.00
C MET A 20 3.65 -49.43 8.57
N GLU A 21 2.73 -50.36 8.32
CA GLU A 21 2.08 -50.65 7.06
C GLU A 21 1.37 -49.39 6.52
N LYS A 22 1.64 -49.02 5.26
CA LYS A 22 1.05 -47.84 4.61
C LYS A 22 -0.40 -48.12 4.25
N GLU A 23 -1.32 -47.64 5.08
CA GLU A 23 -2.67 -47.30 4.65
C GLU A 23 -2.57 -46.16 3.61
N LYS A 24 -3.24 -46.30 2.46
CA LYS A 24 -3.27 -45.26 1.42
C LYS A 24 -4.06 -44.06 1.91
N THR A 25 -3.39 -43.14 2.60
CA THR A 25 -3.88 -41.78 2.76
C THR A 25 -3.42 -40.98 1.54
N GLU A 26 -4.35 -40.70 0.63
CA GLU A 26 -4.14 -39.69 -0.42
C GLU A 26 -3.84 -38.37 0.28
N THR A 27 -2.56 -38.01 0.30
CA THR A 27 -2.11 -36.70 0.73
C THR A 27 -2.65 -35.72 -0.31
N PRO A 28 -3.35 -34.65 0.08
CA PRO A 28 -3.73 -33.63 -0.88
C PRO A 28 -2.43 -33.11 -1.47
N THR A 29 -2.24 -33.41 -2.75
CA THR A 29 -1.19 -32.87 -3.60
C THR A 29 -1.07 -31.40 -3.25
N LYS A 30 0.15 -30.96 -2.90
CA LYS A 30 0.53 -29.55 -2.71
C LYS A 30 0.27 -28.84 -4.04
N ASN A 31 -1.00 -28.56 -4.30
CA ASN A 31 -1.48 -27.94 -5.51
C ASN A 31 -1.14 -26.47 -5.36
N LYS A 32 -0.17 -26.08 -6.18
CA LYS A 32 0.12 -24.72 -6.66
C LYS A 32 -0.11 -23.65 -5.61
N THR A 33 0.97 -23.02 -5.17
CA THR A 33 0.94 -21.61 -4.81
C THR A 33 0.27 -20.85 -5.95
N VAL A 34 -1.05 -20.67 -5.84
CA VAL A 34 -1.77 -19.66 -6.59
C VAL A 34 -1.35 -18.36 -5.93
N ILE A 35 -0.17 -17.87 -6.33
CA ILE A 35 0.07 -16.43 -6.28
C ILE A 35 -0.84 -15.89 -7.37
N THR A 36 -2.11 -15.67 -7.05
CA THR A 36 -2.91 -14.72 -7.81
C THR A 36 -2.21 -13.39 -7.60
N LYS A 37 -1.36 -13.02 -8.55
CA LYS A 37 -0.99 -11.62 -8.75
C LYS A 37 -2.33 -10.93 -8.94
N GLN A 38 -2.84 -10.34 -7.87
CA GLN A 38 -4.08 -9.60 -7.87
C GLN A 38 -3.74 -8.32 -8.64
N GLU A 39 -3.78 -8.41 -9.96
CA GLU A 39 -3.64 -7.24 -10.82
C GLU A 39 -4.90 -6.41 -10.53
N PHE A 40 -4.73 -5.39 -9.67
CA PHE A 40 -5.63 -4.25 -9.65
C PHE A 40 -5.88 -3.86 -11.11
N ALA A 41 -7.16 -3.72 -11.47
CA ALA A 41 -7.70 -3.61 -12.82
C ALA A 41 -6.65 -3.23 -13.88
N ILE A 42 -6.46 -4.11 -14.87
CA ILE A 42 -5.55 -3.86 -16.01
C ILE A 42 -5.91 -2.50 -16.61
N TYR A 43 -4.99 -1.54 -16.50
CA TYR A 43 -5.14 -0.24 -17.13
C TYR A 43 -5.27 -0.45 -18.64
N LYS A 44 -6.39 0.01 -19.20
CA LYS A 44 -6.61 0.07 -20.63
C LYS A 44 -6.66 1.54 -21.00
N GLU A 45 -5.71 1.98 -21.82
CA GLU A 45 -5.77 3.32 -22.42
C GLU A 45 -7.10 3.45 -23.16
N TYR A 46 -7.86 4.48 -22.82
CA TYR A 46 -9.06 4.82 -23.55
C TYR A 46 -8.65 5.78 -24.67
N PRO A 47 -8.82 5.42 -25.95
CA PRO A 47 -8.48 6.34 -27.03
C PRO A 47 -9.40 7.55 -26.93
N VAL A 48 -8.80 8.74 -26.83
CA VAL A 48 -9.53 10.00 -26.83
C VAL A 48 -9.29 10.67 -28.17
N ASP A 49 -10.32 10.70 -29.02
CA ASP A 49 -10.29 11.47 -30.25
C ASP A 49 -10.50 12.96 -29.91
N VAL A 50 -9.39 13.68 -29.75
CA VAL A 50 -9.41 15.11 -29.46
C VAL A 50 -9.30 15.89 -30.78
N THR A 51 -10.36 16.61 -31.15
CA THR A 51 -10.28 17.65 -32.17
C THR A 51 -9.88 18.98 -31.52
N PRO A 52 -8.69 19.53 -31.78
CA PRO A 52 -8.28 20.80 -31.18
C PRO A 52 -9.21 21.93 -31.64
N SER A 53 -9.82 22.64 -30.69
CA SER A 53 -10.63 23.83 -30.98
C SER A 53 -9.78 25.10 -31.21
N VAL A 54 -8.47 25.00 -30.93
CA VAL A 54 -7.53 26.12 -31.02
C VAL A 54 -6.92 26.20 -32.42
N LYS A 55 -6.91 27.41 -32.99
CA LYS A 55 -6.20 27.69 -34.25
C LYS A 55 -4.70 27.54 -34.04
N SER A 56 -4.02 26.92 -35.01
CA SER A 56 -2.56 26.89 -35.04
C SER A 56 -2.01 28.32 -35.01
N TYR A 57 -1.04 28.59 -34.14
CA TYR A 57 -0.36 29.87 -34.05
C TYR A 57 1.15 29.65 -34.14
N ASN A 58 1.86 30.63 -34.70
CA ASN A 58 3.30 30.60 -34.80
C ASN A 58 3.89 31.08 -33.47
N PHE A 59 4.46 30.16 -32.69
CA PHE A 59 5.08 30.47 -31.40
C PHE A 59 6.55 30.82 -31.60
N LYS A 60 6.96 32.00 -31.12
CA LYS A 60 8.38 32.35 -30.95
C LYS A 60 8.62 32.63 -29.46
N PRO A 61 9.39 31.81 -28.75
CA PRO A 61 9.66 32.04 -27.33
C PRO A 61 10.50 33.31 -27.15
N GLU A 62 9.97 34.28 -26.41
CA GLU A 62 10.67 35.55 -26.11
C GLU A 62 11.68 35.41 -24.96
N ASN A 63 11.47 34.43 -24.07
CA ASN A 63 12.21 34.22 -22.83
C ASN A 63 13.11 32.96 -22.85
N MET A 64 13.56 32.53 -24.04
CA MET A 64 14.33 31.30 -24.18
C MET A 64 15.66 31.33 -23.42
N GLY A 65 16.21 32.52 -23.16
CA GLY A 65 17.43 32.72 -22.35
C GLY A 65 17.24 32.51 -20.85
N ASP A 66 16.00 32.52 -20.36
CA ASP A 66 15.70 32.40 -18.92
C ASP A 66 15.70 30.94 -18.45
N PHE A 67 15.72 29.98 -19.39
CA PHE A 67 15.64 28.55 -19.11
C PHE A 67 16.87 27.81 -19.62
N TYR A 68 17.45 26.97 -18.76
CA TYR A 68 18.53 26.07 -19.16
C TYR A 68 17.95 24.79 -19.78
N LEU A 69 17.91 24.74 -21.11
CA LEU A 69 17.48 23.58 -21.88
C LEU A 69 18.66 23.00 -22.68
N SER A 70 18.77 21.67 -22.69
CA SER A 70 19.67 20.95 -23.60
C SER A 70 19.22 21.12 -25.06
N ASP A 71 20.11 20.89 -26.01
CA ASP A 71 19.78 21.04 -27.44
C ASP A 71 18.69 20.06 -27.90
N ALA A 72 18.64 18.87 -27.31
CA ALA A 72 17.54 17.93 -27.53
C ALA A 72 16.19 18.49 -27.03
N GLN A 73 16.17 19.13 -25.87
CA GLN A 73 14.96 19.75 -25.31
C GLN A 73 14.49 20.96 -26.11
N LYS A 74 15.43 21.77 -26.64
CA LYS A 74 15.10 22.88 -27.55
C LYS A 74 14.42 22.38 -28.82
N LYS A 75 14.95 21.30 -29.41
CA LYS A 75 14.35 20.69 -30.61
C LYS A 75 12.92 20.19 -30.35
N ILE A 76 12.69 19.53 -29.22
CA ILE A 76 11.34 19.09 -28.82
C ILE A 76 10.40 20.29 -28.62
N LEU A 77 10.89 21.37 -28.04
CA LEU A 77 10.12 22.60 -27.85
C LEU A 77 9.75 23.26 -29.18
N GLU A 78 10.64 23.26 -30.17
CA GLU A 78 10.36 23.77 -31.52
C GLU A 78 9.33 22.90 -32.26
N GLU A 79 9.41 21.58 -32.12
CA GLU A 79 8.50 20.63 -32.79
C GLU A 79 7.10 20.59 -32.16
N ASN A 80 7.01 20.61 -30.83
CA ASN A 80 5.77 20.36 -30.08
C ASN A 80 5.18 21.61 -29.42
N GLY A 81 5.94 22.71 -29.31
CA GLY A 81 5.55 23.92 -28.58
C GLY A 81 5.61 23.79 -27.05
N PHE A 82 6.01 22.62 -26.52
CA PHE A 82 6.30 22.42 -25.10
C PHE A 82 7.41 21.38 -24.91
N VAL A 83 8.03 21.39 -23.74
CA VAL A 83 8.99 20.38 -23.32
C VAL A 83 8.76 20.02 -21.86
N VAL A 84 8.93 18.74 -21.53
CA VAL A 84 8.84 18.26 -20.14
C VAL A 84 10.24 18.06 -19.60
N THR A 85 10.52 18.68 -18.46
CA THR A 85 11.81 18.57 -17.78
C THR A 85 11.61 17.88 -16.42
N PRO A 86 12.60 17.12 -15.93
CA PRO A 86 12.53 16.56 -14.57
C PRO A 86 12.34 17.65 -13.52
N GLY A 87 11.38 17.44 -12.62
CA GLY A 87 11.18 18.28 -11.43
C GLY A 87 11.81 17.65 -10.21
N TYR A 88 12.51 18.44 -9.40
CA TYR A 88 13.21 17.96 -8.18
C TYR A 88 12.56 18.45 -6.88
N TYR A 89 11.29 18.86 -6.96
CA TYR A 89 10.53 19.40 -5.83
C TYR A 89 9.84 18.29 -5.05
N LYS A 90 9.78 18.43 -3.73
CA LYS A 90 9.11 17.44 -2.87
C LYS A 90 7.61 17.58 -2.89
N GLN A 91 7.12 18.78 -3.15
CA GLN A 91 5.70 19.14 -3.07
C GLN A 91 5.33 20.12 -4.19
N PHE A 92 4.10 20.05 -4.68
CA PHE A 92 3.61 20.97 -5.73
C PHE A 92 3.75 22.45 -5.35
N TYR A 93 3.54 22.80 -4.08
CA TYR A 93 3.65 24.21 -3.65
C TYR A 93 5.07 24.77 -3.82
N GLU A 94 6.11 23.93 -3.76
CA GLU A 94 7.50 24.38 -3.93
C GLU A 94 7.74 24.83 -5.37
N VAL A 95 7.14 24.12 -6.35
CA VAL A 95 7.16 24.49 -7.76
C VAL A 95 6.54 25.88 -7.94
N TYR A 96 5.34 26.08 -7.40
CA TYR A 96 4.62 27.35 -7.54
C TYR A 96 5.34 28.49 -6.83
N LYS A 97 5.92 28.24 -5.66
CA LYS A 97 6.74 29.22 -4.95
C LYS A 97 7.94 29.63 -5.79
N HIS A 98 8.68 28.67 -6.35
CA HIS A 98 9.83 28.94 -7.21
C HIS A 98 9.43 29.73 -8.45
N CYS A 99 8.39 29.31 -9.16
CA CYS A 99 7.91 30.04 -10.34
C CYS A 99 7.54 31.49 -10.00
N ARG A 100 6.84 31.71 -8.86
CA ARG A 100 6.51 33.06 -8.40
C ARG A 100 7.76 33.90 -8.10
N GLU A 101 8.75 33.33 -7.41
CA GLU A 101 9.99 34.02 -7.07
C GLU A 101 10.86 34.34 -8.30
N SER A 102 10.78 33.51 -9.32
CA SER A 102 11.49 33.68 -10.60
C SER A 102 10.69 34.43 -11.67
N ASN A 103 9.51 34.98 -11.34
CA ASN A 103 8.58 35.61 -12.29
C ASN A 103 8.21 34.72 -13.50
N ILE A 104 8.20 33.40 -13.30
CA ILE A 104 7.77 32.42 -14.30
C ILE A 104 6.24 32.30 -14.21
N PRO A 105 5.50 32.44 -15.34
CA PRO A 105 4.05 32.24 -15.36
C PRO A 105 3.64 30.86 -14.84
N ILE A 106 2.60 30.82 -14.01
CA ILE A 106 2.12 29.60 -13.36
C ILE A 106 0.82 29.16 -14.02
N PHE A 107 0.78 27.89 -14.43
CA PHE A 107 -0.45 27.20 -14.80
C PHE A 107 -0.80 26.16 -13.73
N VAL A 108 -1.93 26.35 -13.06
CA VAL A 108 -2.38 25.47 -11.96
C VAL A 108 -3.28 24.38 -12.52
N THR A 109 -2.89 23.12 -12.34
CA THR A 109 -3.69 21.96 -12.73
C THR A 109 -4.51 21.40 -11.56
N THR A 110 -5.53 20.61 -11.90
CA THR A 110 -6.35 19.87 -10.92
C THR A 110 -5.53 18.91 -10.06
N ASP A 111 -4.41 18.39 -10.58
CA ASP A 111 -3.56 17.43 -9.87
C ASP A 111 -2.96 18.04 -8.59
N SER A 112 -2.68 19.34 -8.59
CA SER A 112 -2.17 20.02 -7.39
C SER A 112 -3.22 20.11 -6.28
N MET A 113 -4.50 20.26 -6.65
CA MET A 113 -5.61 20.20 -5.71
C MET A 113 -5.83 18.77 -5.21
N LEU A 114 -5.78 17.78 -6.12
CA LEU A 114 -5.91 16.36 -5.78
C LEU A 114 -4.81 15.91 -4.80
N HIS A 115 -3.56 16.31 -5.06
CA HIS A 115 -2.43 16.05 -4.17
C HIS A 115 -2.63 16.65 -2.78
N THR A 116 -3.07 17.91 -2.72
CA THR A 116 -3.34 18.60 -1.45
C THR A 116 -4.49 17.91 -0.70
N TYR A 117 -5.52 17.47 -1.42
CA TYR A 117 -6.62 16.71 -0.86
C TYR A 117 -6.14 15.41 -0.21
N HIS A 118 -5.28 14.64 -0.89
CA HIS A 118 -4.75 13.39 -0.33
C HIS A 118 -3.97 13.62 0.97
N ILE A 119 -3.09 14.64 1.01
CA ILE A 119 -2.36 14.98 2.24
C ILE A 119 -3.31 15.29 3.40
N MET A 120 -4.32 16.12 3.14
CA MET A 120 -5.28 16.53 4.15
C MET A 120 -6.11 15.34 4.62
N TYR A 121 -6.58 14.51 3.69
CA TYR A 121 -7.39 13.33 3.99
C TYR A 121 -6.62 12.33 4.85
N ASP A 122 -5.39 11.98 4.47
CA ASP A 122 -4.54 11.05 5.23
C ASP A 122 -4.26 11.58 6.64
N TYR A 123 -3.99 12.89 6.76
CA TYR A 123 -3.77 13.53 8.06
C TYR A 123 -5.03 13.48 8.94
N THR A 124 -6.21 13.77 8.36
CA THR A 124 -7.48 13.66 9.05
C THR A 124 -7.74 12.23 9.52
N LEU A 125 -7.55 11.23 8.66
CA LEU A 125 -7.74 9.82 9.04
C LEU A 125 -6.82 9.43 10.20
N ARG A 126 -5.55 9.83 10.16
CA ARG A 126 -4.61 9.52 11.24
C ARG A 126 -5.05 10.12 12.58
N ILE A 127 -5.58 11.34 12.57
CA ILE A 127 -6.12 11.98 13.79
C ILE A 127 -7.35 11.21 14.27
N LEU A 128 -8.30 10.94 13.38
CA LEU A 128 -9.52 10.21 13.75
C LEU A 128 -9.20 8.83 14.32
N GLU A 129 -8.26 8.11 13.72
CA GLU A 129 -7.79 6.82 14.21
C GLU A 129 -7.22 6.94 15.63
N ALA A 130 -6.22 7.81 15.83
CA ALA A 130 -5.51 7.91 17.10
C ALA A 130 -6.35 8.52 18.23
N GLU A 131 -7.19 9.51 17.94
CA GLU A 131 -7.87 10.29 18.97
C GLU A 131 -9.27 9.79 19.31
N ILE A 132 -9.95 9.16 18.34
CA ILE A 132 -11.36 8.74 18.44
C ILE A 132 -11.47 7.22 18.32
N PHE A 133 -11.14 6.66 17.15
CA PHE A 133 -11.46 5.27 16.84
C PHE A 133 -10.76 4.26 17.73
N VAL A 134 -9.50 4.51 18.13
CA VAL A 134 -8.80 3.62 19.07
C VAL A 134 -9.57 3.49 20.40
N LYS A 135 -10.05 4.60 20.97
CA LYS A 135 -10.77 4.58 22.26
C LYS A 135 -12.13 3.91 22.14
N ASP A 136 -12.84 4.19 21.05
CA ASP A 136 -14.14 3.57 20.78
C ASP A 136 -13.99 2.06 20.57
N LEU A 137 -12.93 1.64 19.86
CA LEU A 137 -12.61 0.23 19.64
C LEU A 137 -12.19 -0.48 20.94
N GLU A 138 -11.41 0.17 21.80
CA GLU A 138 -11.07 -0.36 23.13
C GLU A 138 -12.33 -0.59 23.97
N THR A 139 -13.23 0.40 24.01
CA THR A 139 -14.49 0.32 24.75
C THR A 139 -15.40 -0.78 24.19
N LEU A 140 -15.53 -0.84 22.86
CA LEU A 140 -16.31 -1.86 22.18
C LEU A 140 -15.76 -3.26 22.46
N THR A 141 -14.45 -3.44 22.32
CA THR A 141 -13.77 -4.72 22.54
C THR A 141 -13.92 -5.17 23.99
N GLN A 142 -13.74 -4.26 24.96
CA GLN A 142 -13.94 -4.57 26.36
C GLN A 142 -15.39 -5.01 26.63
N SER A 143 -16.37 -4.29 26.08
CA SER A 143 -17.79 -4.64 26.24
C SER A 143 -18.12 -6.00 25.63
N MET A 144 -17.51 -6.35 24.48
CA MET A 144 -17.67 -7.66 23.85
C MET A 144 -17.03 -8.78 24.68
N ILE A 145 -15.88 -8.52 25.31
CA ILE A 145 -15.23 -9.47 26.22
C ILE A 145 -16.12 -9.71 27.45
N ASP A 146 -16.60 -8.64 28.08
CA ASP A 146 -17.44 -8.72 29.28
C ASP A 146 -18.72 -9.52 29.00
N ALA A 147 -19.42 -9.21 27.89
CA ALA A 147 -20.60 -9.96 27.48
C ALA A 147 -20.29 -11.44 27.20
N SER A 148 -19.15 -11.74 26.58
CA SER A 148 -18.72 -13.12 26.31
C SER A 148 -18.39 -13.87 27.60
N MET A 149 -17.80 -13.20 28.60
CA MET A 149 -17.55 -13.78 29.92
C MET A 149 -18.85 -14.07 30.68
N ASP A 150 -19.83 -13.17 30.62
CA ASP A 150 -21.15 -13.37 31.24
C ASP A 150 -21.89 -14.58 30.65
N GLU A 151 -21.83 -14.73 29.32
CA GLU A 151 -22.40 -15.89 28.63
C GLU A 151 -21.68 -17.19 29.03
N TYR A 152 -20.35 -17.18 29.12
CA TYR A 152 -19.58 -18.34 29.58
C TYR A 152 -19.90 -18.73 31.03
N ASN A 153 -20.05 -17.74 31.92
CA ASN A 153 -20.34 -17.96 33.33
C ASN A 153 -21.75 -18.50 33.56
N SER A 154 -22.72 -18.05 32.76
CA SER A 154 -24.13 -18.50 32.83
C SER A 154 -24.44 -19.79 32.05
N SER A 155 -23.50 -20.25 31.21
CA SER A 155 -23.67 -21.45 30.39
C SER A 155 -23.15 -22.74 31.06
N GLU A 156 -23.72 -23.87 30.63
CA GLU A 156 -23.34 -25.22 31.08
C GLU A 156 -23.11 -26.19 29.90
N GLY A 157 -22.42 -27.30 30.18
CA GLY A 157 -22.19 -28.39 29.24
C GLY A 157 -21.53 -27.95 27.93
N LYS A 158 -22.11 -28.37 26.80
CA LYS A 158 -21.57 -28.09 25.45
C LYS A 158 -21.62 -26.60 25.08
N ILE A 159 -22.59 -25.86 25.62
CA ILE A 159 -22.75 -24.42 25.35
C ILE A 159 -21.61 -23.65 26.02
N LYS A 160 -21.24 -24.05 27.25
CA LYS A 160 -20.09 -23.47 27.97
C LYS A 160 -18.78 -23.63 27.21
N GLU A 161 -18.54 -24.81 26.62
CA GLU A 161 -17.34 -25.04 25.79
C GLU A 161 -17.32 -24.18 24.51
N ALA A 162 -18.49 -23.87 23.93
CA ALA A 162 -18.58 -22.96 22.80
C ALA A 162 -18.34 -21.50 23.22
N ALA A 163 -18.97 -21.05 24.32
CA ALA A 163 -18.77 -19.71 24.88
C ALA A 163 -17.32 -19.46 25.28
N ARG A 164 -16.62 -20.48 25.82
CA ARG A 164 -15.17 -20.40 26.13
C ARG A 164 -14.33 -20.03 24.92
N LYS A 165 -14.69 -20.51 23.73
CA LYS A 165 -13.98 -20.22 22.48
C LYS A 165 -14.30 -18.84 21.92
N ASN A 166 -15.39 -18.21 22.37
CA ASN A 166 -15.77 -16.88 21.92
C ASN A 166 -14.97 -15.77 22.62
N ILE A 167 -14.39 -16.06 23.79
CA ILE A 167 -13.58 -15.11 24.58
C ILE A 167 -12.13 -15.00 24.04
N ALA A 168 -11.64 -15.97 23.25
CA ALA A 168 -10.22 -16.17 22.92
C ALA A 168 -9.90 -16.02 21.42
#